data_AF-A0D607-F1
#
_entry.id   AF-A0D607-F1
#
_cell.length_a   1.000
_cell.length_b   1.000
_cell.length_c   1.000
_cell.angle_alpha   90.00
_cell.angle_beta   90.00
_cell.angle_gamma   90.00
#
_symmetry.space_group_name_H-M   'P 1'
#
loop_
_entity.id
_entity.type
_entity.pdbx_description
1 polymer ?
#
loop_
_entity_poly.entity_id
_entity_poly.type
_entity_poly.pdbx_seq_one_letter_code
_entity_poly.pdbx_strand_id
1 'polypeptide(L)'
;MKVEVGLLTRNIVIQGEESDLKYGYHLMIHGRAEKGAIGKISYAEFRYGGQPRIIGRYPVHFHLNGEVDESYVVGNAIHDCYARCLTIHGVHYLKVQKNVCYNTFGHAIFFEDGIETNNVVEDNLVASTKQSWIMLQTDITVATFWVTNPQNIVRRNRSGGSEWYGFWYEIKTNPDGPSATSDICPPGLNILEFKDNVAHSNGRFGLRIFQLAPRKFPCKGPENWSNEQPYIDQSKSSSNV
;
A
#
# COMPACT_ATOMS: atom_id res chain seq x y z
N MET A 1 -6.59 5.14 -26.42
CA MET A 1 -7.00 4.53 -25.14
C MET A 1 -6.34 3.16 -25.08
N LYS A 2 -5.54 2.85 -24.04
CA LYS A 2 -4.96 1.51 -23.85
C LYS A 2 -5.84 0.75 -22.85
N VAL A 3 -6.09 -0.52 -23.09
CA VAL A 3 -6.85 -1.40 -22.19
C VAL A 3 -5.86 -2.23 -21.38
N GLU A 4 -6.13 -2.37 -20.09
CA GLU A 4 -5.37 -3.28 -19.23
C GLU A 4 -6.01 -4.67 -19.30
N VAL A 5 -5.21 -5.72 -19.48
CA VAL A 5 -5.68 -7.11 -19.56
C VAL A 5 -4.89 -7.93 -18.55
N GLY A 6 -5.58 -8.55 -17.60
CA GLY A 6 -5.00 -9.40 -16.57
C GLY A 6 -5.60 -10.79 -16.59
N LEU A 7 -4.76 -11.82 -16.53
CA LEU A 7 -5.22 -13.20 -16.37
C LEU A 7 -5.58 -13.43 -14.90
N LEU A 8 -6.80 -13.88 -14.60
CA LEU A 8 -7.26 -14.13 -13.23
C LEU A 8 -7.08 -15.57 -12.75
N THR A 9 -6.86 -16.53 -13.65
CA THR A 9 -6.82 -17.95 -13.26
C THR A 9 -5.41 -18.48 -13.05
N ARG A 10 -5.18 -19.33 -12.04
CA ARG A 10 -3.92 -20.06 -11.84
C ARG A 10 -4.19 -21.52 -11.47
N ASN A 11 -3.16 -22.37 -11.52
CA ASN A 11 -3.33 -23.81 -11.27
C ASN A 11 -3.52 -24.15 -9.78
N ILE A 12 -2.95 -23.33 -8.89
CA ILE A 12 -3.11 -23.47 -7.44
C ILE A 12 -4.15 -22.44 -7.01
N VAL A 13 -5.27 -22.90 -6.49
CA VAL A 13 -6.38 -22.05 -6.03
C VAL A 13 -6.52 -22.14 -4.52
N ILE A 14 -6.44 -20.99 -3.86
CA ILE A 14 -6.72 -20.81 -2.44
C ILE A 14 -8.01 -20.01 -2.35
N GLN A 15 -9.08 -20.65 -1.88
CA GLN A 15 -10.39 -20.02 -1.85
C GLN A 15 -11.14 -20.24 -0.54
N GLY A 16 -11.94 -19.25 -0.18
CA GLY A 16 -12.95 -19.36 0.87
C GLY A 16 -14.29 -19.80 0.27
N GLU A 17 -15.32 -19.75 1.09
CA GLU A 17 -16.70 -19.95 0.66
C GLU A 17 -17.26 -18.67 0.01
N GLU A 18 -17.97 -18.82 -1.11
CA GLU A 18 -18.79 -17.74 -1.65
C GLU A 18 -20.00 -17.54 -0.73
N SER A 19 -20.08 -16.39 -0.05
CA SER A 19 -21.03 -16.18 1.03
C SER A 19 -21.49 -14.72 1.12
N ASP A 20 -22.79 -14.53 1.28
CA ASP A 20 -23.40 -13.22 1.55
C ASP A 20 -22.90 -12.59 2.86
N LEU A 21 -22.47 -13.42 3.81
CA LEU A 21 -21.89 -12.96 5.07
C LEU A 21 -20.52 -12.29 4.86
N LYS A 22 -19.88 -12.55 3.72
CA LYS A 22 -18.52 -12.09 3.39
C LYS A 22 -17.49 -12.56 4.42
N TYR A 23 -17.58 -13.83 4.81
CA TYR A 23 -16.67 -14.44 5.77
C TYR A 23 -15.74 -15.43 5.06
N GLY A 24 -14.66 -14.90 4.48
CA GLY A 24 -13.68 -15.67 3.74
C GLY A 24 -12.56 -16.25 4.61
N TYR A 25 -11.60 -16.93 3.96
CA TYR A 25 -10.34 -17.26 4.61
C TYR A 25 -9.52 -15.99 4.90
N HIS A 26 -8.54 -16.08 5.79
CA HIS A 26 -7.49 -15.07 5.89
C HIS A 26 -6.13 -15.76 5.93
N LEU A 27 -5.12 -15.16 5.31
CA LEU A 27 -3.73 -15.60 5.40
C LEU A 27 -2.92 -14.51 6.09
N MET A 28 -2.28 -14.87 7.19
CA MET A 28 -1.41 -13.97 7.95
C MET A 28 -0.04 -14.60 8.09
N ILE A 29 0.98 -13.93 7.56
CA ILE A 29 2.38 -14.23 7.78
C ILE A 29 2.83 -13.25 8.85
N HIS A 30 3.14 -13.76 10.03
CA HIS A 30 3.52 -12.95 11.19
C HIS A 30 4.85 -13.45 11.76
N GLY A 31 5.69 -12.53 12.21
CA GLY A 31 6.99 -12.84 12.81
C GLY A 31 7.36 -11.78 13.85
N ARG A 32 8.56 -11.91 14.43
CA ARG A 32 9.13 -10.85 15.26
C ARG A 32 9.93 -9.91 14.37
N ALA A 33 9.95 -8.61 14.67
CA ALA A 33 10.62 -7.60 13.83
C ALA A 33 12.10 -7.92 13.50
N GLU A 34 12.85 -8.53 14.44
CA GLU A 34 14.26 -8.92 14.25
C GLU A 34 14.44 -10.28 13.55
N LYS A 35 13.37 -11.08 13.44
CA LYS A 35 13.38 -12.43 12.88
C LYS A 35 12.04 -12.73 12.24
N GLY A 36 11.74 -11.98 11.19
CA GLY A 36 10.49 -12.07 10.45
C GLY A 36 10.27 -13.48 9.89
N ALA A 37 9.00 -13.90 9.83
CA ALA A 37 8.66 -15.13 9.14
C ALA A 37 8.83 -14.91 7.62
N ILE A 38 9.49 -15.86 6.95
CA ILE A 38 9.69 -15.83 5.51
C ILE A 38 8.41 -16.32 4.82
N GLY A 39 7.79 -15.45 4.02
CA GLY A 39 6.63 -15.75 3.19
C GLY A 39 6.96 -15.65 1.71
N LYS A 40 6.90 -16.76 0.99
CA LYS A 40 7.17 -16.83 -0.46
C LYS A 40 5.91 -17.31 -1.18
N ILE A 41 5.12 -16.38 -1.71
CA ILE A 41 3.83 -16.64 -2.35
C ILE A 41 3.95 -16.34 -3.84
N SER A 42 3.77 -17.35 -4.70
CA SER A 42 3.83 -17.11 -6.14
C SER A 42 2.92 -17.97 -7.00
N TYR A 43 2.46 -17.37 -8.10
CA TYR A 43 1.69 -18.01 -9.17
C TYR A 43 0.45 -18.79 -8.69
N ALA A 44 -0.21 -18.30 -7.63
CA ALA A 44 -1.45 -18.85 -7.11
C ALA A 44 -2.65 -17.90 -7.35
N GLU A 45 -3.84 -18.48 -7.41
CA GLU A 45 -5.13 -17.80 -7.48
C GLU A 45 -5.73 -17.75 -6.07
N PHE A 46 -6.21 -16.58 -5.67
CA PHE A 46 -6.78 -16.29 -4.37
C PHE A 46 -8.16 -15.67 -4.56
N ARG A 47 -9.22 -16.28 -4.01
CA ARG A 47 -10.59 -15.75 -4.15
C ARG A 47 -11.47 -15.99 -2.94
N TYR A 48 -12.44 -15.10 -2.71
CA TYR A 48 -13.33 -15.15 -1.53
C TYR A 48 -12.54 -15.12 -0.20
N GLY A 49 -11.46 -14.35 -0.16
CA GLY A 49 -10.68 -14.10 1.06
C GLY A 49 -11.14 -12.83 1.78
N GLY A 50 -10.80 -12.72 3.06
CA GLY A 50 -11.05 -11.57 3.91
C GLY A 50 -12.32 -11.69 4.75
N GLN A 51 -12.32 -11.02 5.90
CA GLN A 51 -13.45 -10.99 6.85
C GLN A 51 -13.72 -9.52 7.23
N PRO A 52 -14.29 -8.70 6.33
CA PRO A 52 -14.65 -7.31 6.64
C PRO A 52 -15.60 -7.30 7.84
N ARG A 53 -15.25 -6.52 8.88
CA ARG A 53 -15.72 -6.48 10.30
C ARG A 53 -14.73 -7.02 11.33
N ILE A 54 -13.71 -7.77 10.93
CA ILE A 54 -12.64 -8.21 11.82
C ILE A 54 -11.32 -7.62 11.33
N ILE A 55 -10.75 -6.70 12.11
CA ILE A 55 -9.49 -6.03 11.79
C ILE A 55 -8.36 -7.09 11.67
N GLY A 56 -7.47 -6.91 10.69
CA GLY A 56 -6.33 -7.80 10.45
C GLY A 56 -6.65 -9.10 9.69
N ARG A 57 -7.91 -9.34 9.27
CA ARG A 57 -8.32 -10.55 8.54
C ARG A 57 -8.43 -10.31 7.03
N TYR A 58 -7.30 -10.39 6.35
CA TYR A 58 -7.17 -10.09 4.91
C TYR A 58 -6.75 -11.32 4.09
N PRO A 59 -7.01 -11.34 2.77
CA PRO A 59 -6.65 -12.44 1.88
C PRO A 59 -5.16 -12.77 1.91
N VAL A 60 -4.29 -11.77 1.85
CA VAL A 60 -2.84 -11.91 2.01
C VAL A 60 -2.35 -10.78 2.92
N HIS A 61 -1.81 -11.13 4.08
CA HIS A 61 -1.41 -10.18 5.11
C HIS A 61 0.00 -10.51 5.63
N PHE A 62 0.98 -9.66 5.33
CA PHE A 62 2.25 -9.64 6.05
C PHE A 62 2.09 -8.69 7.23
N HIS A 63 2.20 -9.22 8.44
CA HIS A 63 1.82 -8.56 9.68
C HIS A 63 3.00 -8.53 10.64
N LEU A 64 3.55 -7.34 10.88
CA LEU A 64 4.61 -7.03 11.84
C LEU A 64 5.86 -7.92 11.71
N ASN A 65 6.23 -8.29 10.48
CA ASN A 65 7.39 -9.16 10.24
C ASN A 65 8.72 -8.45 10.44
N GLY A 66 8.75 -7.11 10.39
CA GLY A 66 10.01 -6.36 10.27
C GLY A 66 10.65 -6.58 8.90
N GLU A 67 11.95 -6.86 8.87
CA GLU A 67 12.71 -7.02 7.64
C GLU A 67 12.48 -8.40 7.00
N VAL A 68 12.09 -8.41 5.72
CA VAL A 68 11.75 -9.63 4.97
C VAL A 68 12.23 -9.59 3.53
N ASP A 69 13.50 -9.28 3.31
CA ASP A 69 14.16 -9.18 1.99
C ASP A 69 14.11 -10.48 1.14
N GLU A 70 13.96 -11.62 1.83
CA GLU A 70 13.72 -12.93 1.24
C GLU A 70 12.26 -13.22 0.88
N SER A 71 11.30 -12.45 1.40
CA SER A 71 9.87 -12.68 1.18
C SER A 71 9.38 -12.02 -0.10
N TYR A 72 8.34 -12.61 -0.68
CA TYR A 72 7.73 -12.06 -1.89
C TYR A 72 6.28 -12.52 -2.10
N VAL A 73 5.55 -11.71 -2.86
CA VAL A 73 4.23 -11.99 -3.43
C VAL A 73 4.32 -11.72 -4.93
N VAL A 74 4.43 -12.78 -5.74
CA VAL A 74 4.79 -12.67 -7.17
C VAL A 74 3.86 -13.42 -8.11
N GLY A 75 3.32 -12.75 -9.13
CA GLY A 75 2.61 -13.42 -10.24
C GLY A 75 1.24 -14.00 -9.88
N ASN A 76 0.71 -13.65 -8.70
CA ASN A 76 -0.55 -14.16 -8.20
C ASN A 76 -1.74 -13.48 -8.88
N ALA A 77 -2.89 -14.15 -8.87
CA ALA A 77 -4.18 -13.53 -9.14
C ALA A 77 -4.98 -13.49 -7.84
N ILE A 78 -5.35 -12.31 -7.36
CA ILE A 78 -6.08 -12.14 -6.11
C ILE A 78 -7.36 -11.36 -6.43
N HIS A 79 -8.49 -12.05 -6.48
CA HIS A 79 -9.71 -11.46 -6.99
C HIS A 79 -10.98 -11.95 -6.31
N ASP A 80 -12.04 -11.15 -6.41
CA ASP A 80 -13.35 -11.45 -5.78
C ASP A 80 -13.21 -11.71 -4.27
N CYS A 81 -12.30 -10.97 -3.63
CA CYS A 81 -12.09 -11.02 -2.19
C CYS A 81 -12.98 -10.00 -1.48
N TYR A 82 -13.44 -10.34 -0.29
CA TYR A 82 -14.30 -9.51 0.55
C TYR A 82 -13.58 -8.38 1.28
N ALA A 83 -12.24 -8.42 1.28
CA ALA A 83 -11.38 -7.36 1.79
C ALA A 83 -10.25 -7.11 0.77
N ARG A 84 -9.16 -6.50 1.25
CA ARG A 84 -8.04 -5.97 0.46
C ARG A 84 -7.38 -7.01 -0.43
N CYS A 85 -6.55 -6.57 -1.38
CA CYS A 85 -5.74 -7.50 -2.16
C CYS A 85 -4.55 -8.02 -1.34
N LEU A 86 -3.71 -7.10 -0.84
CA LEU A 86 -2.51 -7.39 -0.09
C LEU A 86 -2.29 -6.31 0.97
N THR A 87 -2.07 -6.74 2.21
CA THR A 87 -1.69 -5.86 3.32
C THR A 87 -0.22 -6.02 3.68
N ILE A 88 0.47 -4.89 3.77
CA ILE A 88 1.86 -4.73 4.18
C ILE A 88 1.81 -3.91 5.48
N HIS A 89 1.89 -4.57 6.62
CA HIS A 89 1.73 -3.95 7.94
C HIS A 89 2.98 -4.18 8.78
N GLY A 90 3.73 -3.14 9.11
CA GLY A 90 4.99 -3.26 9.88
C GLY A 90 6.05 -4.11 9.19
N VAL A 91 6.18 -3.96 7.87
CA VAL A 91 6.99 -4.82 7.00
C VAL A 91 7.93 -3.99 6.13
N HIS A 92 9.16 -4.47 5.97
CA HIS A 92 10.21 -3.82 5.19
C HIS A 92 10.83 -4.78 4.18
N TYR A 93 11.31 -4.24 3.05
CA TYR A 93 12.01 -4.98 1.99
C TYR A 93 11.19 -6.09 1.27
N LEU A 94 9.86 -6.13 1.46
CA LEU A 94 9.00 -7.09 0.77
C LEU A 94 8.93 -6.81 -0.73
N LYS A 95 8.98 -7.87 -1.55
CA LYS A 95 8.80 -7.78 -3.01
C LYS A 95 7.37 -8.15 -3.40
N VAL A 96 6.64 -7.20 -3.98
CA VAL A 96 5.27 -7.38 -4.49
C VAL A 96 5.27 -7.09 -5.98
N GLN A 97 5.27 -8.15 -6.79
CA GLN A 97 5.56 -8.03 -8.21
C GLN A 97 4.59 -8.80 -9.10
N LYS A 98 4.20 -8.21 -10.23
CA LYS A 98 3.47 -8.93 -11.30
C LYS A 98 2.14 -9.57 -10.86
N ASN A 99 1.55 -9.10 -9.77
CA ASN A 99 0.26 -9.62 -9.31
C ASN A 99 -0.87 -8.94 -10.08
N VAL A 100 -1.95 -9.69 -10.27
CA VAL A 100 -3.23 -9.17 -10.77
C VAL A 100 -4.21 -9.16 -9.60
N CYS A 101 -4.68 -7.98 -9.21
CA CYS A 101 -5.75 -7.84 -8.23
C CYS A 101 -7.03 -7.35 -8.94
N TYR A 102 -8.17 -7.97 -8.66
CA TYR A 102 -9.44 -7.56 -9.28
C TYR A 102 -10.63 -7.71 -8.34
N ASN A 103 -11.54 -6.73 -8.31
CA ASN A 103 -12.77 -6.80 -7.52
C ASN A 103 -12.51 -7.10 -6.02
N THR A 104 -11.76 -6.21 -5.37
CA THR A 104 -11.43 -6.28 -3.94
C THR A 104 -12.02 -5.09 -3.18
N PHE A 105 -12.32 -5.25 -1.90
CA PHE A 105 -12.90 -4.20 -1.06
C PHE A 105 -11.88 -3.57 -0.10
N GLY A 106 -12.00 -2.27 0.13
CA GLY A 106 -11.00 -1.49 0.88
C GLY A 106 -9.72 -1.29 0.08
N HIS A 107 -8.76 -0.57 0.66
CA HIS A 107 -7.50 -0.25 -0.02
C HIS A 107 -6.83 -1.52 -0.56
N ALA A 108 -6.52 -1.61 -1.86
CA ALA A 108 -6.16 -2.92 -2.43
C ALA A 108 -4.73 -3.35 -2.05
N ILE A 109 -3.71 -2.58 -2.44
CA ILE A 109 -2.34 -2.72 -1.91
C ILE A 109 -2.19 -1.70 -0.78
N PHE A 110 -2.13 -2.19 0.46
CA PHE A 110 -2.34 -1.39 1.66
C PHE A 110 -1.12 -1.42 2.58
N PHE A 111 -0.46 -0.28 2.71
CA PHE A 111 0.56 -0.02 3.71
C PHE A 111 -0.13 0.58 4.94
N GLU A 112 -0.03 -0.05 6.10
CA GLU A 112 -0.99 0.21 7.20
C GLU A 112 -0.55 1.37 8.10
N ASP A 113 0.60 1.25 8.78
CA ASP A 113 0.93 2.10 9.92
C ASP A 113 1.80 3.30 9.54
N GLY A 114 2.42 3.33 8.37
CA GLY A 114 3.37 4.39 7.97
C GLY A 114 4.79 4.16 8.48
N ILE A 115 5.07 2.99 9.06
CA ILE A 115 6.42 2.52 9.39
C ILE A 115 7.09 1.82 8.20
N GLU A 116 6.30 1.30 7.26
CA GLU A 116 6.76 0.37 6.23
C GLU A 116 7.68 1.06 5.23
N THR A 117 8.90 0.54 5.06
CA THR A 117 9.92 1.14 4.19
C THR A 117 10.66 0.11 3.35
N ASN A 118 11.26 0.58 2.26
CA ASN A 118 12.07 -0.18 1.32
C ASN A 118 11.34 -1.37 0.66
N ASN A 119 10.01 -1.43 0.75
CA ASN A 119 9.25 -2.41 0.00
C ASN A 119 9.25 -2.05 -1.48
N VAL A 120 9.22 -3.08 -2.33
CA VAL A 120 9.21 -2.94 -3.79
C VAL A 120 7.85 -3.40 -4.30
N VAL A 121 7.03 -2.47 -4.75
CA VAL A 121 5.74 -2.72 -5.40
C VAL A 121 5.87 -2.36 -6.86
N GLU A 122 5.99 -3.36 -7.74
CA GLU A 122 6.21 -3.11 -9.16
C GLU A 122 5.51 -4.06 -10.11
N ASP A 123 5.21 -3.57 -11.31
CA ASP A 123 4.63 -4.35 -12.40
C ASP A 123 3.29 -5.03 -12.04
N ASN A 124 2.58 -4.53 -11.02
CA ASN A 124 1.27 -5.08 -10.63
C ASN A 124 0.14 -4.41 -11.43
N LEU A 125 -0.89 -5.20 -11.76
CA LEU A 125 -2.16 -4.71 -12.29
C LEU A 125 -3.22 -4.83 -11.20
N VAL A 126 -3.79 -3.72 -10.77
CA VAL A 126 -4.79 -3.71 -9.71
C VAL A 126 -5.99 -2.91 -10.20
N ALA A 127 -7.14 -3.58 -10.27
CA ALA A 127 -8.33 -3.02 -10.88
C ALA A 127 -9.62 -3.29 -10.08
N SER A 128 -10.65 -2.46 -10.31
CA SER A 128 -11.95 -2.57 -9.65
C SER A 128 -11.84 -2.58 -8.11
N THR A 129 -11.11 -1.63 -7.54
CA THR A 129 -11.03 -1.45 -6.09
C THR A 129 -12.29 -0.77 -5.57
N LYS A 130 -13.01 -1.43 -4.67
CA LYS A 130 -14.32 -1.01 -4.17
C LYS A 130 -14.26 -0.45 -2.76
N GLN A 131 -15.03 0.59 -2.48
CA GLN A 131 -15.15 1.17 -1.16
C GLN A 131 -15.80 0.18 -0.18
N SER A 132 -15.45 0.30 1.10
CA SER A 132 -16.01 -0.53 2.16
C SER A 132 -16.49 0.32 3.32
N TRP A 133 -17.74 0.12 3.73
CA TRP A 133 -18.38 0.81 4.86
C TRP A 133 -18.20 0.09 6.19
N ILE A 134 -17.59 -1.09 6.17
CA ILE A 134 -17.51 -2.02 7.31
C ILE A 134 -16.06 -2.41 7.63
N MET A 135 -15.09 -1.64 7.12
CA MET A 135 -13.66 -1.78 7.39
C MET A 135 -13.12 -0.47 7.99
N LEU A 136 -11.88 -0.07 7.71
CA LEU A 136 -11.32 1.17 8.25
C LEU A 136 -12.08 2.38 7.69
N GLN A 137 -12.12 3.47 8.46
CA GLN A 137 -12.80 4.69 8.03
C GLN A 137 -12.27 5.20 6.68
N THR A 138 -10.98 5.04 6.39
CA THR A 138 -10.38 5.46 5.12
C THR A 138 -10.83 4.60 3.93
N ASP A 139 -11.29 3.37 4.14
CA ASP A 139 -11.78 2.46 3.09
C ASP A 139 -13.09 2.95 2.44
N ILE A 140 -13.78 3.95 3.03
CA ILE A 140 -14.92 4.62 2.39
C ILE A 140 -14.47 5.51 1.21
N THR A 141 -13.19 5.91 1.19
CA THR A 141 -12.57 6.67 0.10
C THR A 141 -11.36 5.90 -0.44
N VAL A 142 -11.63 4.77 -1.08
CA VAL A 142 -10.64 3.73 -1.34
C VAL A 142 -9.50 4.15 -2.28
N ALA A 143 -8.39 3.42 -2.23
CA ALA A 143 -7.28 3.57 -3.18
C ALA A 143 -6.81 2.20 -3.68
N THR A 144 -6.46 2.13 -4.96
CA THR A 144 -5.82 0.92 -5.52
C THR A 144 -4.47 0.66 -4.86
N PHE A 145 -3.66 1.72 -4.69
CA PHE A 145 -2.41 1.68 -3.96
C PHE A 145 -2.47 2.75 -2.87
N TRP A 146 -2.48 2.31 -1.62
CA TRP A 146 -2.51 3.18 -0.46
C TRP A 146 -1.16 3.14 0.26
N VAL A 147 -0.42 4.23 0.19
CA VAL A 147 0.97 4.32 0.66
C VAL A 147 1.03 5.33 1.81
N THR A 148 1.44 4.88 2.99
CA THR A 148 1.48 5.69 4.22
C THR A 148 2.85 6.26 4.55
N ASN A 149 3.89 5.77 3.88
CA ASN A 149 5.27 6.22 4.02
C ASN A 149 5.93 6.38 2.63
N PRO A 150 6.53 7.54 2.31
CA PRO A 150 7.12 7.80 1.00
C PRO A 150 8.37 6.94 0.72
N GLN A 151 8.94 6.30 1.74
CA GLN A 151 10.15 5.51 1.61
C GLN A 151 9.91 4.09 1.07
N ASN A 152 9.17 3.97 -0.03
CA ASN A 152 8.95 2.71 -0.74
C ASN A 152 9.17 2.91 -2.24
N ILE A 153 9.48 1.83 -2.95
CA ILE A 153 9.62 1.82 -4.40
C ILE A 153 8.29 1.39 -5.00
N VAL A 154 7.58 2.31 -5.64
CA VAL A 154 6.30 2.07 -6.30
C VAL A 154 6.44 2.43 -7.77
N ARG A 155 6.58 1.44 -8.66
CA ARG A 155 6.88 1.72 -10.07
C ARG A 155 6.25 0.75 -11.06
N ARG A 156 5.97 1.22 -12.28
CA ARG A 156 5.42 0.41 -13.38
C ARG A 156 4.13 -0.33 -13.04
N ASN A 157 3.38 0.14 -12.03
CA ASN A 157 2.09 -0.42 -11.68
C ASN A 157 0.97 0.17 -12.54
N ARG A 158 -0.11 -0.60 -12.69
CA ARG A 158 -1.32 -0.23 -13.41
C ARG A 158 -2.50 -0.19 -12.42
N SER A 159 -3.13 0.97 -12.31
CA SER A 159 -4.37 1.18 -11.55
C SER A 159 -5.52 1.49 -12.51
N GLY A 160 -6.61 0.73 -12.41
CA GLY A 160 -7.80 0.92 -13.26
C GLY A 160 -9.11 0.68 -12.53
N GLY A 161 -10.07 1.61 -12.58
CA GLY A 161 -11.43 1.31 -12.09
C GLY A 161 -11.59 1.34 -10.57
N SER A 162 -10.74 2.06 -9.84
CA SER A 162 -11.01 2.33 -8.41
C SER A 162 -12.24 3.21 -8.26
N GLU A 163 -13.09 2.95 -7.27
CA GLU A 163 -14.23 3.82 -6.97
C GLU A 163 -13.80 5.23 -6.53
N TRP A 164 -12.55 5.41 -6.08
CA TRP A 164 -12.00 6.71 -5.68
C TRP A 164 -10.62 6.97 -6.29
N TYR A 165 -9.53 6.63 -5.60
CA TYR A 165 -8.18 6.99 -6.02
C TYR A 165 -7.45 5.82 -6.65
N GLY A 166 -6.56 6.12 -7.61
CA GLY A 166 -5.60 5.14 -8.09
C GLY A 166 -4.48 4.95 -7.09
N PHE A 167 -3.58 5.91 -7.03
CA PHE A 167 -2.52 5.99 -6.04
C PHE A 167 -2.87 7.06 -5.01
N TRP A 168 -2.85 6.71 -3.73
CA TRP A 168 -2.98 7.66 -2.65
C TRP A 168 -1.81 7.49 -1.68
N TYR A 169 -0.97 8.52 -1.64
CA TYR A 169 0.01 8.73 -0.58
C TYR A 169 -0.67 9.48 0.58
N GLU A 170 -1.25 8.75 1.53
CA GLU A 170 -1.73 9.30 2.82
C GLU A 170 -0.59 9.24 3.82
N ILE A 171 0.35 10.16 3.69
CA ILE A 171 1.55 10.17 4.52
C ILE A 171 1.15 10.46 5.97
N LYS A 172 1.41 9.50 6.86
CA LYS A 172 1.13 9.64 8.29
C LYS A 172 2.12 10.62 8.91
N THR A 173 1.68 11.48 9.84
CA THR A 173 2.57 12.40 10.55
C THR A 173 3.70 11.67 11.28
N ASN A 174 3.32 10.58 11.93
CA ASN A 174 4.17 9.60 12.59
C ASN A 174 3.53 8.23 12.36
N PRO A 175 4.30 7.14 12.40
CA PRO A 175 3.69 5.82 12.41
C PRO A 175 2.66 5.68 13.52
N ASP A 176 1.54 5.02 13.22
CA ASP A 176 0.45 4.75 14.16
C ASP A 176 0.24 3.25 14.34
N GLY A 177 -0.89 2.86 14.96
CA GLY A 177 -1.25 1.46 15.13
C GLY A 177 -0.25 0.66 15.99
N PRO A 178 -0.13 -0.66 15.76
CA PRO A 178 0.86 -1.51 16.42
C PRO A 178 2.32 -1.11 16.21
N SER A 179 2.61 -0.30 15.19
CA SER A 179 3.96 0.20 14.87
C SER A 179 4.20 1.64 15.35
N ALA A 180 3.35 2.18 16.25
CA ALA A 180 3.40 3.57 16.66
C ALA A 180 4.77 4.01 17.21
N THR A 181 5.33 5.09 16.67
CA THR A 181 6.58 5.69 17.16
C THR A 181 6.68 7.18 16.80
N SER A 182 7.34 7.97 17.63
CA SER A 182 7.66 9.38 17.36
C SER A 182 8.94 9.59 16.55
N ASP A 183 9.74 8.53 16.37
CA ASP A 183 11.12 8.66 15.86
C ASP A 183 11.19 8.71 14.34
N ILE A 184 10.07 8.45 13.67
CA ILE A 184 9.93 8.45 12.22
C ILE A 184 8.88 9.48 11.85
N CYS A 185 9.23 10.32 10.87
CA CYS A 185 8.46 11.49 10.50
C CYS A 185 8.24 11.51 8.97
N PRO A 186 7.34 10.66 8.46
CA PRO A 186 7.15 10.44 7.03
C PRO A 186 6.93 11.69 6.16
N PRO A 187 6.24 12.78 6.60
CA PRO A 187 5.98 13.95 5.75
C PRO A 187 7.26 14.68 5.31
N GLY A 188 8.33 14.57 6.10
CA GLY A 188 9.62 15.18 5.81
C GLY A 188 10.59 14.28 5.02
N LEU A 189 10.23 13.02 4.77
CA LEU A 189 11.07 12.07 4.06
C LEU A 189 10.96 12.24 2.54
N ASN A 190 12.04 11.97 1.82
CA ASN A 190 12.02 11.90 0.36
C ASN A 190 11.23 10.67 -0.12
N ILE A 191 10.55 10.80 -1.27
CA ILE A 191 10.05 9.64 -2.00
C ILE A 191 11.26 8.85 -2.52
N LEU A 192 11.30 7.54 -2.27
CA LEU A 192 12.33 6.68 -2.85
C LEU A 192 12.13 6.55 -4.36
N GLU A 193 10.99 6.01 -4.79
CA GLU A 193 10.66 5.95 -6.22
C GLU A 193 9.14 5.92 -6.43
N PHE A 194 8.65 6.85 -7.25
CA PHE A 194 7.32 6.76 -7.88
C PHE A 194 7.49 6.99 -9.38
N LYS A 195 7.53 5.91 -10.17
CA LYS A 195 7.96 6.00 -11.58
C LYS A 195 7.15 5.09 -12.50
N ASP A 196 6.81 5.59 -13.68
CA ASP A 196 6.14 4.83 -14.76
C ASP A 196 4.84 4.13 -14.35
N ASN A 197 4.20 4.59 -13.28
CA ASN A 197 2.87 4.12 -12.89
C ASN A 197 1.82 4.73 -13.80
N VAL A 198 0.78 3.96 -14.12
CA VAL A 198 -0.37 4.41 -14.90
C VAL A 198 -1.63 4.27 -14.05
N ALA A 199 -2.44 5.32 -14.01
CA ALA A 199 -3.73 5.33 -13.35
C ALA A 199 -4.79 5.89 -14.29
N HIS A 200 -5.89 5.17 -14.48
CA HIS A 200 -7.02 5.64 -15.29
C HIS A 200 -8.34 5.07 -14.79
N SER A 201 -9.45 5.63 -15.27
CA SER A 201 -10.80 5.14 -14.94
C SER A 201 -11.10 5.09 -13.44
N ASN A 202 -10.46 5.95 -12.64
CA ASN A 202 -10.70 6.03 -11.19
C ASN A 202 -11.77 7.09 -10.91
N GLY A 203 -12.65 6.87 -9.92
CA GLY A 203 -13.78 7.75 -9.63
C GLY A 203 -13.39 9.18 -9.24
N ARG A 204 -12.15 9.39 -8.78
CA ARG A 204 -11.60 10.72 -8.47
C ARG A 204 -10.23 10.96 -9.12
N PHE A 205 -9.14 10.85 -8.38
CA PHE A 205 -7.80 11.19 -8.89
C PHE A 205 -6.98 9.94 -9.21
N GLY A 206 -6.19 9.99 -10.29
CA GLY A 206 -5.20 8.96 -10.57
C GLY A 206 -4.08 8.92 -9.53
N LEU A 207 -3.67 10.09 -9.04
CA LEU A 207 -2.67 10.25 -7.99
C LEU A 207 -3.14 11.33 -7.00
N ARG A 208 -3.08 11.01 -5.70
CA ARG A 208 -3.31 11.94 -4.59
C ARG A 208 -2.12 11.87 -3.64
N ILE A 209 -1.52 13.02 -3.34
CA ILE A 209 -0.47 13.18 -2.32
C ILE A 209 -0.91 14.34 -1.45
N PHE A 210 -0.99 14.14 -0.13
CA PHE A 210 -1.31 15.21 0.82
C PHE A 210 -0.19 15.33 1.85
N GLN A 211 0.26 16.57 2.08
CA GLN A 211 1.31 16.93 3.03
C GLN A 211 2.58 16.07 2.93
N LEU A 212 3.35 16.30 1.87
CA LEU A 212 4.69 15.77 1.71
C LEU A 212 5.64 16.90 1.31
N ALA A 213 6.64 17.16 2.14
CA ALA A 213 7.60 18.23 1.97
C ALA A 213 8.98 17.74 2.43
N PRO A 214 9.77 17.12 1.54
CA PRO A 214 11.03 16.53 1.93
C PRO A 214 12.03 17.54 2.48
N ARG A 215 12.73 17.17 3.56
CA ARG A 215 13.53 18.07 4.39
C ARG A 215 14.84 17.44 4.84
N LYS A 216 15.81 18.28 5.18
CA LYS A 216 17.05 17.88 5.84
C LYS A 216 16.78 17.34 7.26
N PHE A 217 15.79 17.90 7.93
CA PHE A 217 15.38 17.48 9.28
C PHE A 217 13.91 17.03 9.27
N PRO A 218 13.63 15.77 8.87
CA PRO A 218 12.27 15.30 8.57
C PRO A 218 11.33 15.32 9.78
N CYS A 219 11.86 15.27 11.00
CA CYS A 219 11.08 15.32 12.24
C CYS A 219 10.78 16.71 12.78
N LYS A 220 11.25 17.77 12.11
CA LYS A 220 10.73 19.12 12.37
C LYS A 220 9.40 19.29 11.65
N GLY A 221 8.52 20.13 12.18
CA GLY A 221 7.23 20.43 11.55
C GLY A 221 7.38 20.71 10.05
N PRO A 222 6.45 20.23 9.21
CA PRO A 222 6.56 20.34 7.76
C PRO A 222 6.35 21.78 7.26
N GLU A 223 5.95 22.70 8.13
CA GLU A 223 5.83 24.12 7.84
C GLU A 223 6.85 24.93 8.65
N ASN A 224 7.52 25.86 7.97
CA ASN A 224 8.31 26.91 8.56
C ASN A 224 7.75 28.25 8.11
N TRP A 225 6.74 28.77 8.83
CA TRP A 225 6.08 30.04 8.53
C TRP A 225 6.99 31.27 8.58
N SER A 226 8.24 31.12 9.05
CA SER A 226 9.26 32.18 8.96
C SER A 226 9.89 32.31 7.57
N ASN A 227 9.64 31.36 6.66
CA ASN A 227 10.12 31.36 5.28
C ASN A 227 8.96 31.70 4.31
N GLU A 228 9.25 32.46 3.25
CA GLU A 228 8.31 32.72 2.14
C GLU A 228 7.85 31.43 1.44
N GLN A 229 8.67 30.39 1.52
CA GLN A 229 8.34 29.03 1.11
C GLN A 229 8.31 28.11 2.33
N PRO A 230 7.20 28.07 3.11
CA PRO A 230 7.18 27.40 4.40
C PRO A 230 7.42 25.89 4.31
N TYR A 231 7.26 25.31 3.12
CA TYR A 231 7.46 23.88 2.88
C TYR A 231 8.89 23.52 2.40
N ILE A 232 9.76 24.49 2.13
CA ILE A 232 11.14 24.26 1.66
C ILE A 232 12.13 24.63 2.78
N ASP A 233 13.04 23.71 3.10
CA ASP A 233 14.25 24.03 3.87
C ASP A 233 15.11 24.93 2.98
N GLN A 234 15.27 26.21 3.31
CA GLN A 234 16.07 27.14 2.50
C GLN A 234 17.44 26.53 2.17
N SER A 235 17.70 26.28 0.88
CA SER A 235 19.04 25.97 0.39
C SER A 235 19.47 26.98 -0.66
N LYS A 236 19.61 28.24 -0.24
CA LYS A 236 20.66 29.11 -0.75
C LYS A 236 21.21 29.92 0.41
N SER A 237 22.18 29.37 1.12
CA SER A 237 23.23 30.24 1.64
C SER A 237 23.77 30.98 0.43
N SER A 238 23.52 32.29 0.37
CA SER A 238 24.31 33.19 -0.44
C SER A 238 25.78 32.92 -0.13
N SER A 239 26.47 32.18 -1.01
CA SER A 239 27.92 32.27 -1.11
C SER A 239 28.22 33.65 -1.68
N ASN A 240 28.18 34.65 -0.81
CA ASN A 240 28.85 35.92 -1.00
C ASN A 240 29.95 35.98 0.05
N VAL A 241 31.15 36.26 -0.47
CA VAL A 241 32.48 36.35 0.15
C VAL A 241 33.24 35.03 0.23
#